data_AF-A0A7C0YF94-F1
#
_entry.id   AF-A0A7C0YF94-F1
#
_cell.length_a   1.000
_cell.length_b   1.000
_cell.length_c   1.000
_cell.angle_alpha   90.00
_cell.angle_beta   90.00
_cell.angle_gamma   90.00
#
_symmetry.space_group_name_H-M   'P 1'
#
loop_
_entity.id
_entity.type
_entity.pdbx_description
1 polymer ?
#
loop_
_entity_poly.entity_id
_entity_poly.type
_entity_poly.pdbx_seq_one_letter_code
_entity_poly.pdbx_strand_id
1 'polypeptide(L)'
;MQIAVACPQCGGEVELEEDASVFHCTFCDSTLKPTGRNEVQSFFFPPKGNKEAIGKALLKAFWEKKGIRASIVESSLAYAPFWRVKGMLFQWAFGREFKSTVYNGPSFDYFKKLRAVPYIRTFPAFEAERFQMLSIGLRAQAMKMHPFNREKMGLDALIVNQKVSLKDAVKKSLQTSAPVLDGGKRSPHISKTALIGEKYSLLYFPLFYFLVAMEGKKHTVVVDGLSHSVIKGTLPKEALKSNDPSERLPYTPLNFIPFKCPNCGWDLPFQPSARIHLCNTCGMAWQEFGGRFHQVRYKVWEPESPMKDLVYLPLWRLEIGIHTAKKQYNTLKEFFELFPQPRLQPKRKLDEEPIYFYVPAFRIRNPVAVDKFASRFILQQPRIPETLPTNLREEKAGPAWLPLGEAMEMARMLLFSITPKRSKPIQAAVKEAKIQLKHRELLWVPFTEKGIFLREVHTDLAIQRNCLEIE
;
A
#
# COMPACT_ATOMS: atom_id res chain seq x y z
N MET A 1 8.95 8.22 -2.02
CA MET A 1 10.29 8.42 -2.60
C MET A 1 10.11 8.97 -4.01
N GLN A 2 11.09 9.73 -4.52
CA GLN A 2 11.07 10.20 -5.90
C GLN A 2 11.76 9.17 -6.80
N ILE A 3 11.16 8.91 -7.96
CA ILE A 3 11.70 8.05 -9.00
C ILE A 3 12.19 8.96 -10.13
N ALA A 4 13.48 8.93 -10.42
CA ALA A 4 14.05 9.65 -11.55
C ALA A 4 13.98 8.77 -12.81
N VAL A 5 13.21 9.22 -13.81
CA VAL A 5 12.99 8.50 -15.06
C VAL A 5 13.21 9.42 -16.25
N ALA A 6 13.69 8.89 -17.36
CA ALA A 6 13.73 9.65 -18.61
C ALA A 6 12.34 9.59 -19.27
N CYS A 7 11.82 10.73 -19.71
CA CYS A 7 10.57 10.77 -20.45
C CYS A 7 10.73 9.98 -21.76
N PRO A 8 9.86 9.00 -22.06
CA PRO A 8 9.95 8.20 -23.27
C PRO A 8 9.68 9.01 -24.55
N GLN A 9 9.10 10.20 -24.44
CA GLN A 9 8.76 11.04 -25.60
C GLN A 9 9.87 12.03 -25.97
N CYS A 10 10.55 12.64 -24.99
CA CYS A 10 11.56 13.68 -25.25
C CYS A 10 12.94 13.41 -24.61
N GLY A 11 13.08 12.35 -23.81
CA GLY A 11 14.32 12.03 -23.10
C GLY A 11 14.61 12.87 -21.85
N GLY A 12 13.83 13.92 -21.57
CA GLY A 12 14.01 14.76 -20.39
C GLY A 12 13.84 13.98 -19.07
N GLU A 13 14.72 14.22 -18.10
CA GLU A 13 14.63 13.58 -16.78
C GLU A 13 13.49 14.18 -15.97
N VAL A 14 12.51 13.35 -15.61
CA VAL A 14 11.34 13.73 -14.83
C VAL A 14 11.33 12.98 -13.49
N GLU A 15 10.77 13.65 -12.48
CA GLU A 15 10.58 13.07 -11.16
C GLU A 15 9.14 12.58 -11.01
N LEU A 16 9.02 11.31 -10.66
CA LEU A 16 7.75 10.65 -10.42
C LEU A 16 7.63 10.29 -8.95
N GLU A 17 6.54 10.73 -8.31
CA GLU A 17 6.23 10.20 -6.99
C GLU A 17 5.90 8.70 -7.08
N GLU A 18 6.49 7.91 -6.17
CA GLU A 18 6.25 6.46 -6.06
C GLU A 18 4.76 6.06 -6.07
N ASP A 19 3.87 6.93 -5.56
CA ASP A 19 2.42 6.67 -5.54
C ASP A 19 1.65 7.27 -6.71
N ALA A 20 2.23 8.17 -7.51
CA ALA A 20 1.54 8.88 -8.60
C ALA A 20 1.23 7.98 -9.80
N SER A 21 -0.03 7.61 -10.03
CA SER A 21 -0.46 6.69 -11.09
C SER A 21 -0.32 7.26 -12.51
N VAL A 22 -0.03 8.55 -12.63
CA VAL A 22 0.15 9.33 -13.85
C VAL A 22 1.13 10.46 -13.51
N PHE A 23 1.91 10.91 -14.48
CA PHE A 23 2.73 12.11 -14.36
C PHE A 23 2.66 12.96 -15.62
N HIS A 24 3.05 14.21 -15.46
CA HIS A 24 3.12 15.20 -16.52
C HIS A 24 4.59 15.56 -16.77
N CYS A 25 5.02 15.51 -18.03
CA CYS A 25 6.38 15.85 -18.41
C CYS A 25 6.53 17.36 -18.60
N THR A 26 7.29 18.01 -17.73
CA THR A 26 7.53 19.47 -17.79
C THR A 26 8.37 19.94 -18.99
N PHE A 27 8.90 19.01 -19.82
CA PHE A 27 9.73 19.33 -20.98
C PHE A 27 8.96 19.28 -22.31
N CYS A 28 8.07 18.30 -22.49
CA CYS A 28 7.32 18.12 -23.74
C CYS A 28 5.80 18.11 -23.54
N ASP A 29 5.33 18.46 -22.35
CA ASP A 29 3.91 18.59 -21.97
C ASP A 29 3.09 17.29 -22.04
N SER A 30 3.75 16.15 -22.34
CA SER A 30 3.09 14.85 -22.44
C SER A 30 2.60 14.36 -21.07
N THR A 31 1.38 13.86 -21.02
CA THR A 31 0.86 13.15 -19.84
C THR A 31 0.93 11.64 -20.04
N LEU A 32 1.65 10.97 -19.15
CA LEU A 32 2.02 9.56 -19.30
C LEU A 32 1.68 8.76 -18.05
N LYS A 33 1.22 7.52 -18.28
CA LYS A 33 0.92 6.56 -17.22
C LYS A 33 2.03 5.53 -17.11
N PRO A 34 2.72 5.44 -15.95
CA PRO A 34 3.63 4.33 -15.69
C PRO A 34 2.85 3.01 -15.60
N THR A 35 3.29 1.99 -16.33
CA THR A 35 2.66 0.67 -16.36
C THR A 35 3.34 -0.30 -15.41
N GLY A 36 2.75 -1.49 -15.22
CA GLY A 36 3.36 -2.53 -14.38
C GLY A 36 3.36 -2.16 -12.89
N ARG A 37 2.49 -1.24 -12.46
CA ARG A 37 2.33 -0.89 -11.04
C ARG A 37 1.70 -1.98 -10.19
N ASN A 38 1.09 -2.98 -10.84
CA ASN A 38 0.57 -4.18 -10.19
C ASN A 38 1.63 -5.31 -10.16
N GLU A 39 2.81 -5.06 -10.72
CA GLU A 39 3.95 -5.97 -10.72
C GLU A 39 4.99 -5.50 -9.72
N VAL A 40 5.89 -6.41 -9.33
CA VAL A 40 7.05 -6.03 -8.52
C VAL A 40 8.01 -5.24 -9.40
N GLN A 41 8.34 -4.02 -8.95
CA GLN A 41 9.29 -3.16 -9.64
C GLN A 41 10.66 -3.21 -8.98
N SER A 42 11.72 -3.01 -9.79
CA SER A 42 13.08 -2.93 -9.30
C SER A 42 13.68 -1.55 -9.53
N PHE A 43 14.38 -1.06 -8.52
CA PHE A 43 15.07 0.22 -8.55
C PHE A 43 16.48 0.10 -7.98
N PHE A 44 17.34 1.06 -8.27
CA PHE A 44 18.65 1.18 -7.65
C PHE A 44 18.92 2.60 -7.17
N PHE A 45 19.87 2.76 -6.26
CA PHE A 45 20.41 4.06 -5.87
C PHE A 45 21.81 4.23 -6.42
N PRO A 46 22.14 5.35 -7.09
CA PRO A 46 23.52 5.63 -7.43
C PRO A 46 24.36 5.81 -6.15
N PRO A 47 25.61 5.29 -6.12
CA PRO A 47 26.50 5.51 -4.98
C PRO A 47 26.88 6.99 -4.86
N LYS A 48 27.11 7.45 -3.63
CA LYS A 48 27.79 8.72 -3.37
C LYS A 48 29.29 8.47 -3.34
N GLY A 49 30.03 9.20 -4.18
CA GLY A 49 31.49 9.03 -4.29
C GLY A 49 31.90 7.78 -5.07
N ASN A 50 33.20 7.52 -5.13
CA ASN A 50 33.78 6.38 -5.85
C ASN A 50 34.59 5.46 -4.91
N LYS A 51 34.83 4.23 -5.37
CA LYS A 51 35.50 3.18 -4.57
C LYS A 51 36.92 3.56 -4.18
N GLU A 52 37.62 4.33 -5.01
CA GLU A 52 39.00 4.77 -4.78
C GLU A 52 39.10 5.77 -3.63
N ALA A 53 38.24 6.80 -3.62
CA ALA A 53 38.21 7.82 -2.57
C ALA A 53 37.78 7.22 -1.22
N ILE A 54 36.75 6.37 -1.23
CA ILE A 54 36.27 5.69 -0.03
C ILE A 54 37.33 4.70 0.49
N GLY A 55 38.01 3.99 -0.41
CA GLY A 55 39.11 3.10 -0.04
C GLY A 55 40.27 3.85 0.64
N LYS A 56 40.68 5.01 0.11
CA LYS A 56 41.70 5.87 0.74
C LYS A 56 41.26 6.33 2.14
N ALA A 57 40.01 6.79 2.28
CA ALA A 57 39.46 7.22 3.56
C ALA A 57 39.39 6.07 4.58
N LEU A 58 39.06 4.86 4.12
CA LEU A 58 39.03 3.65 4.94
C LEU A 58 40.43 3.29 5.46
N LEU A 59 41.46 3.28 4.61
CA LEU A 59 42.85 3.03 5.01
C LEU A 59 43.35 4.08 6.02
N LYS A 60 43.06 5.36 5.76
CA LYS A 60 43.36 6.46 6.67
C LYS A 60 42.71 6.24 8.05
N ALA A 61 41.44 5.83 8.07
CA ALA A 61 40.74 5.55 9.32
C ALA A 61 41.31 4.35 10.09
N PHE A 62 41.80 3.30 9.42
CA PHE A 62 42.49 2.18 10.09
C PHE A 62 43.79 2.63 10.76
N TRP A 63 44.57 3.47 10.09
CA TRP A 63 45.80 4.01 10.67
C TRP A 63 45.50 4.97 11.83
N GLU A 64 44.72 6.02 11.60
CA GLU A 64 44.52 7.10 12.58
C GLU A 64 43.71 6.66 13.81
N LYS A 65 42.69 5.82 13.63
CA LYS A 65 41.79 5.43 14.73
C LYS A 65 42.17 4.13 15.42
N LYS A 66 42.93 3.26 14.74
CA LYS A 66 43.25 1.92 15.25
C LYS A 66 44.75 1.60 15.24
N GLY A 67 45.60 2.42 14.63
CA GLY A 67 47.03 2.13 14.47
C GLY A 67 47.33 0.93 13.56
N ILE A 68 46.35 0.47 12.78
CA ILE A 68 46.48 -0.75 11.96
C ILE A 68 47.01 -0.38 10.58
N ARG A 69 48.13 -0.99 10.18
CA ARG A 69 48.60 -0.93 8.79
C ARG A 69 47.76 -1.89 7.95
N ALA A 70 47.07 -1.32 6.97
CA ALA A 70 46.17 -2.03 6.07
C ALA A 70 46.46 -1.69 4.61
N SER A 71 46.21 -2.63 3.69
CA SER A 71 46.24 -2.38 2.25
C SER A 71 45.01 -2.99 1.57
N ILE A 72 44.51 -2.34 0.53
CA ILE A 72 43.36 -2.85 -0.24
C ILE A 72 43.91 -3.81 -1.30
N VAL A 73 43.43 -5.07 -1.26
CA VAL A 73 43.76 -6.13 -2.22
C VAL A 73 42.78 -6.12 -3.39
N GLU A 74 41.48 -6.00 -3.10
CA GLU A 74 40.41 -5.90 -4.10
C GLU A 74 39.42 -4.81 -3.68
N SER A 75 38.85 -4.12 -4.66
CA SER A 75 37.76 -3.17 -4.44
C SER A 75 36.72 -3.28 -5.54
N SER A 76 35.44 -3.24 -5.15
CA SER A 76 34.32 -3.34 -6.09
C SER A 76 33.14 -2.51 -5.59
N LEU A 77 32.38 -1.95 -6.52
CA LEU A 77 31.01 -1.51 -6.23
C LEU A 77 30.12 -2.77 -6.24
N ALA A 78 29.29 -2.94 -5.22
CA ALA A 78 28.34 -4.03 -5.12
C ALA A 78 26.93 -3.48 -4.88
N TYR A 79 25.91 -4.12 -5.45
CA TYR A 79 24.51 -3.80 -5.18
C TYR A 79 23.83 -4.93 -4.43
N ALA A 80 23.33 -4.61 -3.24
CA ALA A 80 22.58 -5.54 -2.41
C ALA A 80 21.07 -5.34 -2.59
N PRO A 81 20.28 -6.39 -2.93
CA PRO A 81 18.85 -6.26 -3.09
C PRO A 81 18.16 -6.24 -1.72
N PHE A 82 17.30 -5.26 -1.50
CA PHE A 82 16.40 -5.14 -0.36
C PHE A 82 14.97 -5.18 -0.83
N TRP A 83 14.14 -6.01 -0.18
CA TRP A 83 12.71 -5.88 -0.32
C TRP A 83 12.26 -4.60 0.35
N ARG A 84 11.49 -3.80 -0.38
CA ARG A 84 10.72 -2.69 0.13
C ARG A 84 9.24 -3.05 0.08
N VAL A 85 8.56 -2.85 1.20
CA VAL A 85 7.11 -2.99 1.34
C VAL A 85 6.55 -1.65 1.75
N LYS A 86 5.54 -1.18 1.03
CA LYS A 86 4.80 0.04 1.32
C LYS A 86 3.31 -0.26 1.29
N GLY A 87 2.50 0.30 2.17
CA GLY A 87 1.03 0.19 2.13
C GLY A 87 0.40 0.85 3.36
N MET A 88 -0.89 0.62 3.57
CA MET A 88 -1.57 1.00 4.82
C MET A 88 -1.79 -0.23 5.68
N LEU A 89 -1.22 -0.25 6.90
CA LEU A 89 -1.43 -1.34 7.85
C LEU A 89 -2.73 -1.12 8.61
N PHE A 90 -3.71 -2.00 8.42
CA PHE A 90 -4.90 -2.10 9.25
C PHE A 90 -4.72 -3.23 10.25
N GLN A 91 -4.92 -2.93 11.52
CA GLN A 91 -4.89 -3.90 12.61
C GLN A 91 -6.08 -3.70 13.53
N TRP A 92 -6.99 -4.68 13.53
CA TRP A 92 -8.07 -4.77 14.50
C TRP A 92 -7.63 -5.63 15.68
N ALA A 93 -7.79 -5.09 16.89
CA ALA A 93 -7.57 -5.82 18.13
C ALA A 93 -8.83 -5.79 19.01
N PHE A 94 -9.23 -6.97 19.48
CA PHE A 94 -10.26 -7.16 20.49
C PHE A 94 -9.64 -7.82 21.71
N GLY A 95 -10.02 -7.38 22.89
CA GLY A 95 -9.41 -7.86 24.11
C GLY A 95 -10.02 -7.30 25.36
N ARG A 96 -9.35 -7.57 26.47
CA ARG A 96 -9.61 -6.99 27.77
C ARG A 96 -8.53 -5.95 28.07
N GLU A 97 -8.95 -4.82 28.60
CA GLU A 97 -8.06 -3.80 29.14
C GLU A 97 -8.26 -3.78 30.66
N PHE A 98 -7.21 -4.14 31.38
CA PHE A 98 -7.21 -4.23 32.84
C PHE A 98 -6.92 -2.86 33.45
N LYS A 99 -7.72 -2.46 34.43
CA LYS A 99 -7.54 -1.22 35.19
C LYS A 99 -7.16 -1.57 36.62
N SER A 100 -6.11 -0.94 37.13
CA SER A 100 -5.78 -0.97 38.56
C SER A 100 -6.75 -0.06 39.28
N THR A 101 -7.55 -0.62 40.19
CA THR A 101 -8.49 0.12 41.04
C THR A 101 -7.92 0.23 42.45
N VAL A 102 -8.22 1.34 43.13
CA VAL A 102 -7.73 1.66 44.49
C VAL A 102 -8.33 0.72 45.55
N TYR A 103 -9.47 0.08 45.25
CA TYR A 103 -10.14 -0.90 46.12
C TYR A 103 -10.10 -2.29 45.47
N ASN A 104 -9.59 -3.28 46.22
CA ASN A 104 -9.12 -4.60 45.81
C ASN A 104 -10.01 -5.38 44.80
N GLY A 105 -9.57 -5.43 43.54
CA GLY A 105 -9.97 -6.44 42.55
C GLY A 105 -9.50 -6.09 41.14
N PRO A 106 -8.98 -7.04 40.34
CA PRO A 106 -8.66 -6.76 38.94
C PRO A 106 -9.96 -6.54 38.15
N SER A 107 -10.25 -5.29 37.76
CA SER A 107 -11.35 -4.96 36.85
C SER A 107 -10.86 -4.89 35.41
N PHE A 108 -11.71 -5.27 34.45
CA PHE A 108 -11.41 -5.10 33.03
C PHE A 108 -12.62 -4.58 32.25
N ASP A 109 -12.38 -3.80 31.20
CA ASP A 109 -13.37 -3.52 30.15
C ASP A 109 -12.96 -4.21 28.84
N TYR A 110 -13.94 -4.46 27.97
CA TYR A 110 -13.68 -4.93 26.62
C TYR A 110 -13.30 -3.77 25.70
N PHE A 111 -12.19 -3.92 24.98
CA PHE A 111 -11.79 -2.97 23.96
C PHE A 111 -11.97 -3.56 22.55
N LYS A 112 -12.24 -2.67 21.60
CA LYS A 112 -12.16 -2.90 20.16
C LYS A 112 -11.42 -1.69 19.58
N LYS A 113 -10.23 -1.89 19.03
CA LYS A 113 -9.38 -0.80 18.54
C LYS A 113 -8.87 -1.12 17.15
N LEU A 114 -9.04 -0.15 16.25
CA LEU A 114 -8.39 -0.13 14.95
C LEU A 114 -7.11 0.69 15.06
N ARG A 115 -6.01 0.12 14.62
CA ARG A 115 -4.79 0.84 14.27
C ARG A 115 -4.69 0.84 12.76
N ALA A 116 -4.66 2.02 12.15
CA ALA A 116 -4.48 2.20 10.72
C ALA A 116 -3.34 3.20 10.51
N VAL A 117 -2.19 2.74 10.03
CA VAL A 117 -0.97 3.57 9.91
C VAL A 117 -0.23 3.28 8.61
N PRO A 118 0.43 4.28 8.00
CA PRO A 118 1.35 4.05 6.90
C PRO A 118 2.40 3.01 7.29
N TYR A 119 2.60 2.02 6.44
CA TYR A 119 3.54 0.93 6.63
C TYR A 119 4.62 1.04 5.58
N ILE A 120 5.85 1.29 6.02
CA ILE A 120 7.04 1.29 5.18
C ILE A 120 8.08 0.43 5.87
N ARG A 121 8.52 -0.62 5.19
CA ARG A 121 9.59 -1.48 5.68
C ARG A 121 10.54 -1.84 4.56
N THR A 122 11.82 -1.95 4.91
CA THR A 122 12.84 -2.51 4.04
C THR A 122 13.64 -3.58 4.77
N PHE A 123 13.96 -4.67 4.10
CA PHE A 123 14.78 -5.75 4.67
C PHE A 123 15.57 -6.48 3.57
N PRO A 124 16.72 -7.09 3.89
CA PRO A 124 17.54 -7.82 2.92
C PRO A 124 16.72 -8.86 2.15
N ALA A 125 16.92 -8.91 0.82
CA ALA A 125 16.35 -9.94 -0.06
C ALA A 125 17.32 -11.12 -0.27
N PHE A 126 18.31 -11.26 0.61
CA PHE A 126 19.37 -12.27 0.61
C PHE A 126 19.62 -12.77 2.05
N GLU A 127 20.42 -13.83 2.18
CA GLU A 127 20.87 -14.38 3.47
C GLU A 127 21.79 -13.39 4.18
N ALA A 128 21.29 -12.79 5.26
CA ALA A 128 21.90 -11.65 5.94
C ALA A 128 22.28 -11.96 7.39
N GLU A 129 22.40 -13.23 7.78
CA GLU A 129 22.68 -13.68 9.16
C GLU A 129 23.96 -13.04 9.72
N ARG A 130 24.98 -12.91 8.86
CA ARG A 130 26.26 -12.28 9.21
C ARG A 130 26.37 -10.83 8.76
N PHE A 131 25.34 -10.25 8.15
CA PHE A 131 25.33 -8.90 7.60
C PHE A 131 24.38 -8.00 8.41
N GLN A 132 24.91 -7.08 9.23
CA GLN A 132 24.10 -6.39 10.25
C GLN A 132 23.27 -5.20 9.72
N MET A 133 23.25 -4.96 8.41
CA MET A 133 22.37 -3.94 7.83
C MET A 133 21.00 -4.56 7.50
N LEU A 134 20.13 -4.54 8.50
CA LEU A 134 18.78 -5.14 8.43
C LEU A 134 17.74 -4.28 7.72
N SER A 135 18.07 -3.04 7.38
CA SER A 135 17.19 -2.07 6.71
C SER A 135 18.02 -0.98 6.04
N ILE A 136 17.53 -0.43 4.92
CA ILE A 136 18.13 0.77 4.32
C ILE A 136 17.70 2.04 5.05
N GLY A 137 16.72 1.99 5.96
CA GLY A 137 16.36 3.10 6.84
C GLY A 137 15.92 4.38 6.11
N LEU A 138 16.04 5.53 6.79
CA LEU A 138 15.63 6.83 6.23
C LEU A 138 16.65 7.40 5.23
N ARG A 139 17.91 6.97 5.24
CA ARG A 139 18.99 7.45 4.34
C ARG A 139 18.64 7.33 2.85
N ALA A 140 17.90 6.29 2.48
CA ALA A 140 17.44 6.12 1.10
C ALA A 140 16.28 7.05 0.73
N GLN A 141 15.49 7.52 1.70
CA GLN A 141 14.30 8.35 1.43
C GLN A 141 14.65 9.75 0.93
N ALA A 142 15.84 10.25 1.26
CA ALA A 142 16.38 11.51 0.77
C ALA A 142 17.00 11.41 -0.64
N MET A 143 17.10 10.20 -1.21
CA MET A 143 17.67 9.96 -2.53
C MET A 143 16.59 9.71 -3.56
N LYS A 144 16.85 10.11 -4.80
CA LYS A 144 16.08 9.65 -5.96
C LYS A 144 16.48 8.20 -6.26
N MET A 145 15.49 7.35 -6.46
CA MET A 145 15.72 6.00 -6.96
C MET A 145 15.56 5.99 -8.48
N HIS A 146 16.35 5.18 -9.17
CA HIS A 146 16.25 5.02 -10.63
C HIS A 146 15.70 3.64 -10.95
N PRO A 147 14.91 3.48 -12.03
CA PRO A 147 14.53 2.16 -12.53
C PRO A 147 15.76 1.28 -12.71
N PHE A 148 15.64 0.00 -12.37
CA PHE A 148 16.74 -0.96 -12.52
C PHE A 148 17.34 -0.92 -13.92
N ASN A 149 18.65 -0.67 -14.00
CA ASN A 149 19.37 -0.60 -15.26
C ASN A 149 20.83 -1.03 -15.01
N ARG A 150 21.23 -2.16 -15.61
CA ARG A 150 22.55 -2.75 -15.38
C ARG A 150 23.69 -1.85 -15.83
N GLU A 151 23.53 -1.17 -16.96
CA GLU A 151 24.56 -0.25 -17.50
C GLU A 151 24.78 0.93 -16.56
N LYS A 152 23.70 1.59 -16.10
CA LYS A 152 23.78 2.72 -15.16
C LYS A 152 24.25 2.31 -13.76
N MET A 153 24.08 1.04 -13.40
CA MET A 153 24.65 0.48 -12.17
C MET A 153 26.17 0.22 -12.28
N GLY A 154 26.72 0.19 -13.50
CA GLY A 154 28.12 -0.11 -13.78
C GLY A 154 28.31 -1.58 -14.18
N LEU A 155 28.90 -1.82 -15.35
CA LEU A 155 29.13 -3.16 -15.88
C LEU A 155 30.15 -3.98 -15.07
N ASP A 156 31.08 -3.30 -14.39
CA ASP A 156 32.05 -3.90 -13.46
C ASP A 156 31.49 -4.08 -12.04
N ALA A 157 30.27 -3.60 -11.77
CA ALA A 157 29.66 -3.75 -10.47
C ALA A 157 29.31 -5.22 -10.19
N LEU A 158 29.32 -5.58 -8.91
CA LEU A 158 28.86 -6.87 -8.42
C LEU A 158 27.41 -6.76 -7.96
N ILE A 159 26.68 -7.87 -8.02
CA ILE A 159 25.31 -7.97 -7.52
C ILE A 159 25.25 -9.07 -6.47
N VAL A 160 24.65 -8.77 -5.32
CA VAL A 160 24.35 -9.79 -4.31
C VAL A 160 23.18 -10.63 -4.78
N ASN A 161 23.32 -11.95 -4.70
CA ASN A 161 22.30 -12.90 -5.09
C ASN A 161 21.01 -12.74 -4.26
N GLN A 162 19.90 -12.47 -4.92
CA GLN A 162 18.58 -12.52 -4.29
C GLN A 162 18.24 -13.97 -3.94
N LYS A 163 17.93 -14.23 -2.66
CA LYS A 163 17.51 -15.55 -2.15
C LYS A 163 16.10 -15.53 -1.56
N VAL A 164 15.57 -14.36 -1.19
CA VAL A 164 14.23 -14.22 -0.63
C VAL A 164 13.23 -13.95 -1.75
N SER A 165 12.30 -14.88 -1.97
CA SER A 165 11.23 -14.76 -2.95
C SER A 165 10.19 -13.69 -2.55
N LEU A 166 9.36 -13.25 -3.50
CA LEU A 166 8.21 -12.38 -3.18
C LEU A 166 7.26 -13.03 -2.17
N LYS A 167 7.01 -14.34 -2.32
CA LYS A 167 6.14 -15.11 -1.40
C LYS A 167 6.66 -15.06 0.04
N ASP A 168 7.97 -15.20 0.22
CA ASP A 168 8.60 -15.12 1.54
C ASP A 168 8.65 -13.69 2.07
N ALA A 169 8.84 -12.70 1.19
CA ALA A 169 8.77 -11.28 1.54
C ALA A 169 7.38 -10.89 2.07
N VAL A 170 6.31 -11.36 1.41
CA VAL A 170 4.92 -11.19 1.86
C VAL A 170 4.75 -11.79 3.26
N LYS A 171 5.17 -13.04 3.47
CA LYS A 171 5.10 -13.71 4.78
C LYS A 171 5.85 -12.92 5.87
N LYS A 172 7.08 -12.48 5.58
CA LYS A 172 7.94 -11.72 6.50
C LYS A 172 7.37 -10.33 6.83
N SER A 173 6.63 -9.71 5.92
CA SER A 173 6.01 -8.39 6.12
C SER A 173 4.90 -8.42 7.18
N LEU A 174 4.11 -9.50 7.22
CA LEU A 174 2.98 -9.65 8.15
C LEU A 174 3.40 -10.13 9.55
N GLN A 175 4.53 -10.85 9.65
CA GLN A 175 5.05 -11.42 10.91
C GLN A 175 5.50 -10.38 11.95
N THR A 176 5.85 -9.16 11.55
CA THR A 176 6.43 -8.13 12.45
C THR A 176 5.36 -7.21 13.06
N SER A 177 4.09 -7.60 13.03
CA SER A 177 3.00 -6.90 13.72
C SER A 177 3.09 -7.16 15.22
N ALA A 178 4.14 -6.64 15.87
CA ALA A 178 4.34 -6.80 17.29
C ALA A 178 3.08 -6.32 18.04
N PRO A 179 2.66 -7.05 19.10
CA PRO A 179 1.64 -6.55 20.01
C PRO A 179 2.09 -5.21 20.56
N VAL A 180 1.14 -4.29 20.71
CA VAL A 180 1.37 -2.99 21.36
C VAL A 180 2.05 -3.27 22.70
N LEU A 181 3.24 -2.69 22.92
CA LEU A 181 3.93 -2.66 24.20
C LEU A 181 3.10 -1.77 25.15
N ASP A 182 1.91 -2.22 25.56
CA ASP A 182 1.02 -1.55 26.53
C ASP A 182 1.40 -1.93 27.99
N GLY A 183 2.64 -2.39 28.22
CA GLY A 183 3.12 -2.80 29.55
C GLY A 183 2.25 -3.87 30.22
N GLY A 184 1.63 -4.77 29.44
CA GLY A 184 0.77 -5.86 29.96
C GLY A 184 -0.67 -5.47 30.33
N LYS A 185 -1.08 -4.20 30.18
CA LYS A 185 -2.45 -3.76 30.54
C LYS A 185 -3.55 -4.24 29.59
N ARG A 186 -3.18 -4.65 28.37
CA ARG A 186 -4.14 -5.15 27.36
C ARG A 186 -3.84 -6.61 27.03
N SER A 187 -4.86 -7.46 27.13
CA SER A 187 -4.82 -8.85 26.66
C SER A 187 -5.68 -9.02 25.40
N PRO A 188 -5.10 -8.96 24.19
CA PRO A 188 -5.84 -9.21 22.96
C PRO A 188 -6.14 -10.71 22.80
N HIS A 189 -7.38 -11.07 22.47
CA HIS A 189 -7.77 -12.45 22.10
C HIS A 189 -8.11 -12.60 20.61
N ILE A 190 -8.35 -11.48 19.91
CA ILE A 190 -8.42 -11.40 18.45
C ILE A 190 -7.48 -10.29 18.01
N SER A 191 -6.60 -10.62 17.06
CA SER A 191 -5.75 -9.68 16.34
C SER A 191 -5.81 -10.03 14.86
N LYS A 192 -6.39 -9.14 14.05
CA LYS A 192 -6.43 -9.29 12.60
C LYS A 192 -5.65 -8.16 11.96
N THR A 193 -4.68 -8.53 11.14
CA THR A 193 -3.85 -7.59 10.40
C THR A 193 -4.03 -7.79 8.90
N ALA A 194 -4.11 -6.69 8.17
CA ALA A 194 -3.98 -6.63 6.72
C ALA A 194 -3.12 -5.43 6.33
N LEU A 195 -2.33 -5.58 5.27
CA LEU A 195 -1.84 -4.46 4.50
C LEU A 195 -2.85 -4.23 3.38
N ILE A 196 -3.15 -2.96 3.09
CA ILE A 196 -4.05 -2.58 2.00
C ILE A 196 -3.31 -1.59 1.11
N GLY A 197 -3.43 -1.78 -0.21
CA GLY A 197 -2.71 -0.99 -1.21
C GLY A 197 -1.21 -1.23 -1.14
N GLU A 198 -0.80 -2.44 -0.77
CA GLU A 198 0.61 -2.75 -0.63
C GLU A 198 1.33 -2.88 -1.97
N LYS A 199 2.53 -2.31 -2.01
CA LYS A 199 3.47 -2.42 -3.11
C LYS A 199 4.74 -3.06 -2.61
N TYR A 200 5.21 -4.05 -3.37
CA TYR A 200 6.49 -4.69 -3.17
C TYR A 200 7.45 -4.23 -4.26
N SER A 201 8.65 -3.83 -3.86
CA SER A 201 9.70 -3.42 -4.79
C SER A 201 11.04 -3.98 -4.33
N LEU A 202 11.93 -4.28 -5.27
CA LEU A 202 13.33 -4.55 -4.97
C LEU A 202 14.14 -3.27 -5.12
N LEU A 203 14.92 -2.97 -4.08
CA LEU A 203 15.84 -1.85 -4.05
C LEU A 203 17.27 -2.37 -4.04
N TYR A 204 18.00 -2.11 -5.11
CA TYR A 204 19.42 -2.40 -5.22
C TYR A 204 20.20 -1.27 -4.55
N PHE A 205 20.67 -1.54 -3.34
CA PHE A 205 21.37 -0.59 -2.50
C PHE A 205 22.89 -0.67 -2.74
N PRO A 206 23.56 0.47 -3.01
CA PRO A 206 24.98 0.49 -3.32
C PRO A 206 25.83 0.27 -2.06
N LEU A 207 26.84 -0.58 -2.21
CA LEU A 207 27.81 -0.95 -1.19
C LEU A 207 29.21 -0.87 -1.81
N PHE A 208 30.18 -0.30 -1.11
CA PHE A 208 31.58 -0.48 -1.47
C PHE A 208 32.12 -1.71 -0.76
N TYR A 209 32.59 -2.67 -1.54
CA TYR A 209 33.14 -3.93 -1.07
C TYR A 209 34.67 -3.88 -1.18
N PHE A 210 35.37 -4.11 -0.07
CA PHE A 210 36.82 -4.13 -0.02
C PHE A 210 37.32 -5.46 0.57
N LEU A 211 38.32 -6.04 -0.08
CA LEU A 211 39.17 -7.06 0.52
C LEU A 211 40.44 -6.37 1.01
N VAL A 212 40.63 -6.32 2.33
CA VAL A 212 41.71 -5.58 2.97
C VAL A 212 42.68 -6.56 3.63
N ALA A 213 43.97 -6.42 3.35
CA ALA A 213 45.02 -7.14 4.05
C ALA A 213 45.48 -6.36 5.29
N MET A 214 45.45 -7.01 6.44
CA MET A 214 45.89 -6.49 7.74
C MET A 214 46.70 -7.57 8.44
N GLU A 215 47.93 -7.26 8.87
CA GLU A 215 48.77 -8.20 9.63
C GLU A 215 48.89 -9.58 8.96
N GLY A 216 48.97 -9.61 7.63
CA GLY A 216 49.05 -10.84 6.83
C GLY A 216 47.73 -11.60 6.62
N LYS A 217 46.62 -11.15 7.21
CA LYS A 217 45.27 -11.74 7.04
C LYS A 217 44.40 -10.89 6.14
N LYS A 218 43.57 -11.54 5.32
CA LYS A 218 42.60 -10.88 4.45
C LYS A 218 41.25 -10.79 5.16
N HIS A 219 40.66 -9.59 5.18
CA HIS A 219 39.39 -9.28 5.80
C HIS A 219 38.48 -8.57 4.80
N THR A 220 37.21 -8.97 4.77
CA THR A 220 36.18 -8.24 4.01
C THR A 220 35.68 -7.06 4.81
N VAL A 221 35.65 -5.88 4.20
CA VAL A 221 35.05 -4.67 4.74
C VAL A 221 33.99 -4.18 3.76
N VAL A 222 32.77 -3.97 4.26
CA VAL A 222 31.67 -3.43 3.47
C VAL A 222 31.34 -2.04 3.99
N VAL A 223 31.26 -1.07 3.09
CA VAL A 223 30.94 0.32 3.40
C VAL A 223 29.63 0.71 2.71
N ASP A 224 28.76 1.39 3.43
CA ASP A 224 27.53 1.94 2.88
C ASP A 224 27.82 2.96 1.76
N GLY A 225 27.26 2.74 0.57
CA GLY A 225 27.49 3.58 -0.60
C GLY A 225 26.85 4.97 -0.54
N LEU A 226 25.98 5.25 0.44
CA LEU A 226 25.32 6.53 0.65
C LEU A 226 25.83 7.29 1.88
N SER A 227 25.99 6.61 3.03
CA SER A 227 26.43 7.24 4.29
C SER A 227 27.92 7.12 4.55
N HIS A 228 28.64 6.31 3.77
CA HIS A 228 30.09 6.03 3.92
C HIS A 228 30.46 5.41 5.27
N SER A 229 29.47 4.90 6.02
CA SER A 229 29.70 4.19 7.27
C SER A 229 30.07 2.72 7.01
N VAL A 230 31.04 2.19 7.75
CA VAL A 230 31.36 0.76 7.73
C VAL A 230 30.17 -0.04 8.26
N ILE A 231 29.73 -1.04 7.50
CA ILE A 231 28.66 -1.95 7.89
C ILE A 231 29.28 -3.09 8.70
N LYS A 232 28.73 -3.34 9.89
CA LYS A 232 29.17 -4.44 10.74
C LYS A 232 28.76 -5.79 10.14
N GLY A 233 29.62 -6.79 10.34
CA GLY A 233 29.41 -8.13 9.82
C GLY A 233 30.20 -8.41 8.54
N THR A 234 29.91 -9.52 7.88
CA THR A 234 30.59 -9.97 6.66
C THR A 234 29.59 -10.23 5.54
N LEU A 235 30.03 -9.95 4.31
CA LEU A 235 29.34 -10.34 3.09
C LEU A 235 30.25 -11.32 2.33
N PRO A 236 29.94 -12.63 2.30
CA PRO A 236 30.78 -13.63 1.65
C PRO A 236 30.92 -13.33 0.16
N LYS A 237 32.09 -13.60 -0.43
CA LYS A 237 32.36 -13.34 -1.86
C LYS A 237 31.47 -14.22 -2.74
N GLU A 238 31.09 -15.39 -2.26
CA GLU A 238 30.19 -16.36 -2.90
C GLU A 238 28.76 -15.82 -3.05
N ALA A 239 28.37 -14.81 -2.25
CA ALA A 239 27.08 -14.14 -2.40
C ALA A 239 27.09 -13.09 -3.52
N LEU A 240 28.27 -12.71 -4.02
CA LEU A 240 28.45 -11.73 -5.08
C LEU A 240 28.61 -12.43 -6.43
N LYS A 241 27.92 -11.91 -7.45
CA LYS A 241 28.09 -12.30 -8.85
C LYS A 241 28.37 -11.08 -9.72
N SER A 242 28.86 -11.30 -10.94
CA SER A 242 29.01 -10.24 -11.95
C SER A 242 27.65 -9.63 -12.31
N ASN A 243 27.65 -8.34 -12.65
CA ASN A 243 26.51 -7.68 -13.26
C ASN A 243 26.38 -8.03 -14.75
N ASP A 244 26.16 -9.31 -15.05
CA ASP A 244 26.08 -9.83 -16.42
C ASP A 244 24.83 -9.31 -17.14
N PRO A 245 24.98 -8.57 -18.26
CA PRO A 245 23.85 -8.09 -19.06
C PRO A 245 23.01 -9.21 -19.70
N SER A 246 23.56 -10.40 -19.90
CA SER A 246 22.87 -11.54 -20.52
C SER A 246 21.90 -12.24 -19.56
N GLU A 247 22.08 -12.08 -18.26
CA GLU A 247 21.15 -12.61 -17.26
C GLU A 247 19.80 -11.90 -17.34
N ARG A 248 18.72 -12.70 -17.39
CA ARG A 248 17.34 -12.19 -17.35
C ARG A 248 17.19 -11.19 -16.21
N LEU A 249 16.67 -10.00 -16.55
CA LEU A 249 16.29 -9.01 -15.57
C LEU A 249 15.30 -9.66 -14.60
N PRO A 250 15.47 -9.47 -13.28
CA PRO A 250 14.55 -10.04 -12.32
C PRO A 250 13.13 -9.44 -12.50
N TYR A 251 13.02 -8.22 -13.05
CA TYR A 251 11.75 -7.53 -13.32
C TYR A 251 11.84 -6.58 -14.52
N THR A 252 10.71 -6.33 -15.18
CA THR A 252 10.56 -5.47 -16.37
C THR A 252 10.86 -3.99 -16.03
N PRO A 253 11.57 -3.24 -16.90
CA PRO A 253 11.72 -1.80 -16.75
C PRO A 253 10.35 -1.10 -16.66
N LEU A 254 10.30 0.02 -15.95
CA LEU A 254 9.10 0.86 -15.90
C LEU A 254 8.76 1.33 -17.33
N ASN A 255 7.65 0.83 -17.87
CA ASN A 255 7.14 1.26 -19.16
C ASN A 255 6.08 2.35 -18.98
N PHE A 256 5.73 3.02 -20.07
CA PHE A 256 4.79 4.12 -20.08
C PHE A 256 3.83 4.00 -21.25
N ILE A 257 2.58 4.38 -21.01
CA ILE A 257 1.56 4.51 -22.06
C ILE A 257 1.00 5.94 -22.07
N PRO A 258 0.53 6.42 -23.24
CA PRO A 258 -0.20 7.69 -23.33
C PRO A 258 -1.41 7.69 -22.39
N PHE A 259 -1.60 8.79 -21.66
CA PHE A 259 -2.72 8.91 -20.72
C PHE A 259 -4.00 9.43 -21.40
N LYS A 260 -4.46 8.68 -22.41
CA LYS A 260 -5.62 9.01 -23.25
C LYS A 260 -6.74 8.00 -23.09
N CYS A 261 -7.97 8.45 -23.28
CA CYS A 261 -9.15 7.60 -23.23
C CYS A 261 -9.16 6.63 -24.43
N PRO A 262 -9.21 5.30 -24.19
CA PRO A 262 -9.26 4.31 -25.26
C PRO A 262 -10.52 4.38 -26.14
N ASN A 263 -11.59 5.00 -25.65
CA ASN A 263 -12.86 5.10 -26.37
C ASN A 263 -12.95 6.34 -27.27
N CYS A 264 -12.64 7.53 -26.75
CA CYS A 264 -12.81 8.78 -27.50
C CYS A 264 -11.50 9.51 -27.86
N GLY A 265 -10.33 9.03 -27.43
CA GLY A 265 -9.03 9.61 -27.77
C GLY A 265 -8.64 10.88 -27.01
N TRP A 266 -9.56 11.49 -26.26
CA TRP A 266 -9.29 12.66 -25.41
C TRP A 266 -8.42 12.31 -24.20
N ASP A 267 -7.71 13.30 -23.67
CA ASP A 267 -6.90 13.14 -22.46
C ASP A 267 -7.77 12.77 -21.25
N LEU A 268 -7.27 11.83 -20.44
CA LEU A 268 -7.92 11.51 -19.17
C LEU A 268 -7.59 12.61 -18.14
N PRO A 269 -8.51 12.91 -17.20
CA PRO A 269 -8.25 13.91 -16.16
C PRO A 269 -7.01 13.58 -15.34
N PHE A 270 -6.11 14.55 -15.22
CA PHE A 270 -4.86 14.39 -14.48
C PHE A 270 -5.13 14.35 -12.97
N GLN A 271 -5.26 13.12 -12.45
CA GLN A 271 -5.42 12.84 -11.02
C GLN A 271 -4.34 11.83 -10.61
N PRO A 272 -3.16 12.28 -10.13
CA PRO A 272 -2.02 11.43 -9.78
C PRO A 272 -2.37 10.35 -8.75
N SER A 273 -3.35 10.63 -7.91
CA SER A 273 -3.82 9.69 -6.89
C SER A 273 -4.76 8.61 -7.45
N ALA A 274 -5.52 8.91 -8.52
CA ALA A 274 -6.55 8.01 -9.03
C ALA A 274 -5.96 6.73 -9.64
N ARG A 275 -6.57 5.58 -9.36
CA ARG A 275 -6.24 4.29 -9.97
C ARG A 275 -7.27 3.87 -11.03
N ILE A 276 -8.47 4.43 -10.94
CA ILE A 276 -9.55 4.32 -11.92
C ILE A 276 -9.84 5.74 -12.41
N HIS A 277 -9.80 5.94 -13.72
CA HIS A 277 -9.85 7.25 -14.37
C HIS A 277 -11.15 7.43 -15.13
N LEU A 278 -11.99 8.37 -14.70
CA LEU A 278 -13.23 8.73 -15.37
C LEU A 278 -12.92 9.73 -16.49
N CYS A 279 -13.33 9.43 -17.72
CA CYS A 279 -13.17 10.37 -18.84
C CYS A 279 -14.27 11.45 -18.78
N ASN A 280 -13.88 12.72 -18.68
CA ASN A 280 -14.83 13.85 -18.66
C ASN A 280 -15.59 14.02 -19.98
N THR A 281 -15.06 13.52 -21.10
CA THR A 281 -15.70 13.66 -22.42
C THR A 281 -16.74 12.58 -22.70
N CYS A 282 -16.37 11.30 -22.60
CA CYS A 282 -17.28 10.20 -22.93
C CYS A 282 -18.00 9.59 -21.72
N GLY A 283 -17.56 9.91 -20.50
CA GLY A 283 -18.11 9.37 -19.26
C GLY A 283 -17.66 7.94 -18.95
N MET A 284 -16.78 7.30 -19.73
CA MET A 284 -16.30 5.94 -19.42
C MET A 284 -15.17 5.96 -18.40
N ALA A 285 -15.12 4.94 -17.52
CA ALA A 285 -14.06 4.78 -16.54
C ALA A 285 -13.05 3.69 -16.96
N TRP A 286 -11.77 3.94 -16.70
CA TRP A 286 -10.66 3.11 -17.17
C TRP A 286 -9.66 2.80 -16.04
N GLN A 287 -9.20 1.56 -15.99
CA GLN A 287 -8.14 1.12 -15.09
C GLN A 287 -7.03 0.43 -15.89
N GLU A 288 -5.77 0.69 -15.55
CA GLU A 288 -4.65 0.02 -16.20
C GLU A 288 -4.33 -1.33 -15.55
N PHE A 289 -4.14 -2.33 -16.40
CA PHE A 289 -3.58 -3.63 -16.07
C PHE A 289 -2.64 -4.08 -17.19
N GLY A 290 -1.42 -4.48 -16.85
CA GLY A 290 -0.47 -5.04 -17.83
C GLY A 290 -0.14 -4.10 -18.99
N GLY A 291 -0.15 -2.79 -18.76
CA GLY A 291 0.09 -1.76 -19.77
C GLY A 291 -1.07 -1.48 -20.70
N ARG A 292 -2.29 -1.92 -20.38
CA ARG A 292 -3.50 -1.63 -21.16
C ARG A 292 -4.61 -1.11 -20.26
N PHE A 293 -5.43 -0.22 -20.80
CA PHE A 293 -6.63 0.25 -20.12
C PHE A 293 -7.78 -0.74 -20.32
N HIS A 294 -8.42 -1.12 -19.22
CA HIS A 294 -9.62 -1.93 -19.17
C HIS A 294 -10.77 -1.07 -18.65
N GLN A 295 -11.94 -1.24 -19.27
CA GLN A 295 -13.13 -0.50 -18.85
C GLN A 295 -13.59 -0.98 -17.48
N VAL A 296 -13.88 -0.03 -16.59
CA VAL A 296 -14.53 -0.27 -15.30
C VAL A 296 -15.97 0.20 -15.40
N ARG A 297 -16.92 -0.71 -15.16
CA ARG A 297 -18.34 -0.35 -15.11
C ARG A 297 -18.63 0.32 -13.76
N TYR A 298 -19.43 1.38 -13.82
CA TYR A 298 -19.89 2.10 -12.64
C TYR A 298 -21.35 2.52 -12.80
N LYS A 299 -21.98 2.86 -11.68
CA LYS A 299 -23.30 3.48 -11.58
C LYS A 299 -23.23 4.78 -10.77
N VAL A 300 -24.20 5.65 -10.94
CA VAL A 300 -24.33 6.93 -10.21
C VAL A 300 -25.60 6.90 -9.38
N TRP A 301 -25.50 7.03 -8.06
CA TRP A 301 -26.68 7.12 -7.20
C TRP A 301 -27.20 8.56 -7.22
N GLU A 302 -28.08 8.90 -8.15
CA GLU A 302 -28.60 10.27 -8.24
C GLU A 302 -29.57 10.61 -7.08
N PRO A 303 -29.57 11.87 -6.62
CA PRO A 303 -30.59 12.37 -5.71
C PRO A 303 -32.02 12.20 -6.23
N GLU A 304 -32.98 12.03 -5.32
CA GLU A 304 -34.41 11.99 -5.66
C GLU A 304 -34.94 13.33 -6.20
N SER A 305 -34.25 14.44 -5.93
CA SER A 305 -34.61 15.79 -6.41
C SER A 305 -33.36 16.55 -6.85
N PRO A 306 -33.45 17.39 -7.90
CA PRO A 306 -32.30 18.14 -8.40
C PRO A 306 -31.64 18.97 -7.29
N MET A 307 -30.33 18.80 -7.14
CA MET A 307 -29.52 19.57 -6.21
C MET A 307 -28.28 20.11 -6.92
N LYS A 308 -27.83 21.28 -6.48
CA LYS A 308 -26.60 21.91 -6.99
C LYS A 308 -25.42 21.60 -6.06
N ASP A 309 -24.22 21.79 -6.59
CA ASP A 309 -22.96 21.71 -5.84
C ASP A 309 -22.71 20.36 -5.15
N LEU A 310 -23.07 19.27 -5.84
CA LEU A 310 -22.81 17.92 -5.38
C LEU A 310 -21.35 17.53 -5.61
N VAL A 311 -20.82 16.75 -4.66
CA VAL A 311 -19.54 16.06 -4.81
C VAL A 311 -19.83 14.56 -4.85
N TYR A 312 -19.46 13.90 -5.95
CA TYR A 312 -19.65 12.46 -6.10
C TYR A 312 -18.42 11.71 -5.63
N LEU A 313 -18.57 10.89 -4.60
CA LEU A 313 -17.46 10.10 -4.07
C LEU A 313 -17.55 8.61 -4.43
N PRO A 314 -16.40 8.00 -4.77
CA PRO A 314 -16.27 6.57 -5.01
C PRO A 314 -16.57 5.64 -3.85
N LEU A 315 -17.51 4.71 -4.03
CA LEU A 315 -17.67 3.52 -3.18
C LEU A 315 -17.79 2.26 -4.03
N TRP A 316 -17.16 1.16 -3.63
CA TRP A 316 -17.52 -0.17 -4.13
C TRP A 316 -18.76 -0.67 -3.40
N ARG A 317 -19.82 -1.00 -4.13
CA ARG A 317 -20.96 -1.81 -3.67
C ARG A 317 -20.66 -3.27 -4.00
N LEU A 318 -20.36 -4.04 -2.96
CA LEU A 318 -19.97 -5.45 -3.07
C LEU A 318 -21.11 -6.31 -2.54
N GLU A 319 -21.74 -7.10 -3.39
CA GLU A 319 -22.66 -8.14 -2.95
C GLU A 319 -21.86 -9.32 -2.41
N ILE A 320 -22.07 -9.67 -1.15
CA ILE A 320 -21.23 -10.63 -0.46
C ILE A 320 -22.01 -11.76 0.22
N GLY A 321 -21.36 -12.92 0.35
CA GLY A 321 -21.72 -13.96 1.30
C GLY A 321 -20.68 -14.03 2.43
N ILE A 322 -21.15 -14.09 3.68
CA ILE A 322 -20.28 -14.26 4.87
C ILE A 322 -20.27 -15.75 5.22
N HIS A 323 -19.10 -16.37 5.16
CA HIS A 323 -18.92 -17.79 5.46
C HIS A 323 -18.24 -17.93 6.80
N THR A 324 -18.92 -18.50 7.78
CA THR A 324 -18.35 -18.86 9.09
C THR A 324 -18.19 -20.37 9.19
N ALA A 325 -17.54 -20.86 10.25
CA ALA A 325 -17.43 -22.30 10.49
C ALA A 325 -18.78 -23.01 10.68
N LYS A 326 -19.84 -22.28 11.06
CA LYS A 326 -21.16 -22.86 11.40
C LYS A 326 -22.22 -22.67 10.33
N LYS A 327 -22.21 -21.50 9.68
CA LYS A 327 -23.29 -21.06 8.78
C LYS A 327 -22.72 -20.10 7.73
N GLN A 328 -23.32 -20.15 6.54
CA GLN A 328 -23.19 -19.14 5.50
C GLN A 328 -24.36 -18.17 5.58
N TYR A 329 -24.06 -16.87 5.52
CA TYR A 329 -25.04 -15.79 5.56
C TYR A 329 -25.06 -15.11 4.20
N ASN A 330 -26.22 -15.12 3.54
CA ASN A 330 -26.41 -14.66 2.17
C ASN A 330 -27.47 -13.56 2.04
N THR A 331 -28.37 -13.44 3.01
CA THR A 331 -29.51 -12.51 2.97
C THR A 331 -29.43 -11.49 4.10
N LEU A 332 -30.16 -10.37 3.98
CA LEU A 332 -30.19 -9.35 5.02
C LEU A 332 -30.78 -9.88 6.33
N LYS A 333 -31.79 -10.75 6.27
CA LYS A 333 -32.34 -11.41 7.47
C LYS A 333 -31.23 -12.11 8.25
N GLU A 334 -30.42 -12.92 7.57
CA GLU A 334 -29.31 -13.65 8.18
C GLU A 334 -28.19 -12.71 8.65
N PHE A 335 -27.86 -11.68 7.86
CA PHE A 335 -26.89 -10.66 8.27
C PHE A 335 -27.30 -9.98 9.58
N PHE A 336 -28.58 -9.73 9.76
CA PHE A 336 -29.13 -9.10 10.95
C PHE A 336 -29.31 -10.05 12.14
N GLU A 337 -29.44 -11.37 11.89
CA GLU A 337 -29.25 -12.39 12.93
C GLU A 337 -27.80 -12.37 13.45
N LEU A 338 -26.81 -12.24 12.55
CA LEU A 338 -25.39 -12.20 12.91
C LEU A 338 -24.97 -10.88 13.54
N PHE A 339 -25.50 -9.75 13.07
CA PHE A 339 -25.25 -8.40 13.59
C PHE A 339 -26.56 -7.73 13.99
N PRO A 340 -27.10 -8.05 15.19
CA PRO A 340 -28.34 -7.48 15.66
C PRO A 340 -28.25 -5.96 15.80
N GLN A 341 -29.27 -5.26 15.30
CA GLN A 341 -29.41 -3.81 15.47
C GLN A 341 -30.85 -3.43 15.80
N PRO A 342 -31.06 -2.34 16.56
CA PRO A 342 -32.38 -1.73 16.69
C PRO A 342 -32.86 -1.27 15.33
N ARG A 343 -34.01 -1.78 14.87
CA ARG A 343 -34.64 -1.34 13.61
C ARG A 343 -36.13 -1.14 13.81
N LEU A 344 -36.66 -0.08 13.21
CA LEU A 344 -38.08 0.02 12.91
C LEU A 344 -38.35 -0.99 11.79
N GLN A 345 -39.25 -1.95 12.00
CA GLN A 345 -39.53 -3.00 11.00
C GLN A 345 -40.06 -2.35 9.72
N PRO A 346 -39.28 -2.29 8.62
CA PRO A 346 -39.78 -1.71 7.38
C PRO A 346 -40.48 -2.81 6.56
N LYS A 347 -41.31 -2.42 5.58
CA LYS A 347 -41.83 -3.32 4.52
C LYS A 347 -40.68 -3.77 3.60
N ARG A 348 -39.74 -4.57 4.12
CA ARG A 348 -38.62 -5.19 3.36
C ARG A 348 -38.76 -6.69 3.39
N LYS A 349 -38.51 -7.35 2.26
CA LYS A 349 -38.40 -8.81 2.19
C LYS A 349 -36.96 -9.22 2.47
N LEU A 350 -36.57 -9.13 3.75
CA LEU A 350 -35.17 -9.29 4.18
C LEU A 350 -34.58 -10.67 3.89
N ASP A 351 -35.43 -11.66 3.71
CA ASP A 351 -35.12 -13.02 3.32
C ASP A 351 -34.77 -13.18 1.83
N GLU A 352 -35.18 -12.24 0.98
CA GLU A 352 -34.83 -12.21 -0.46
C GLU A 352 -33.69 -11.21 -0.76
N GLU A 353 -33.53 -10.17 0.07
CA GLU A 353 -32.56 -9.11 -0.18
C GLU A 353 -31.10 -9.53 0.15
N PRO A 354 -30.12 -9.26 -0.73
CA PRO A 354 -28.73 -9.67 -0.54
C PRO A 354 -27.95 -8.72 0.39
N ILE A 355 -26.79 -9.18 0.86
CA ILE A 355 -25.90 -8.41 1.75
C ILE A 355 -24.94 -7.57 0.93
N TYR A 356 -24.94 -6.25 1.16
CA TYR A 356 -23.97 -5.35 0.53
C TYR A 356 -22.92 -4.84 1.51
N PHE A 357 -21.66 -4.91 1.10
CA PHE A 357 -20.57 -4.16 1.72
C PHE A 357 -20.25 -2.93 0.88
N TYR A 358 -20.17 -1.78 1.54
CA TYR A 358 -19.90 -0.50 0.93
C TYR A 358 -18.50 -0.05 1.33
N VAL A 359 -17.56 -0.11 0.37
CA VAL A 359 -16.15 0.15 0.62
C VAL A 359 -15.75 1.46 -0.04
N PRO A 360 -15.41 2.49 0.74
CA PRO A 360 -14.85 3.74 0.22
C PRO A 360 -13.67 3.50 -0.71
N ALA A 361 -13.77 4.04 -1.92
CA ALA A 361 -12.75 3.93 -2.95
C ALA A 361 -12.05 5.26 -3.26
N PHE A 362 -12.38 6.33 -2.54
CA PHE A 362 -11.66 7.60 -2.57
C PHE A 362 -10.39 7.56 -1.70
N ARG A 363 -9.52 8.56 -1.86
CA ARG A 363 -8.28 8.66 -1.10
C ARG A 363 -8.52 9.06 0.36
N ILE A 364 -7.87 8.34 1.26
CA ILE A 364 -8.13 8.37 2.71
C ILE A 364 -6.98 9.06 3.44
N ARG A 365 -7.27 10.15 4.16
CA ARG A 365 -6.33 10.80 5.08
C ARG A 365 -6.51 10.31 6.52
N ASN A 366 -7.75 10.07 6.94
CA ASN A 366 -8.08 9.54 8.26
C ASN A 366 -8.79 8.17 8.15
N PRO A 367 -8.03 7.06 8.13
CA PRO A 367 -8.60 5.72 7.94
C PRO A 367 -9.54 5.29 9.06
N VAL A 368 -9.36 5.79 10.28
CA VAL A 368 -10.26 5.45 11.40
C VAL A 368 -11.63 6.12 11.23
N ALA A 369 -11.67 7.35 10.73
CA ALA A 369 -12.94 8.04 10.44
C ALA A 369 -13.66 7.40 9.24
N VAL A 370 -12.92 7.07 8.19
CA VAL A 370 -13.47 6.41 6.99
C VAL A 370 -14.00 5.00 7.31
N ASP A 371 -13.30 4.21 8.13
CA ASP A 371 -13.77 2.90 8.61
C ASP A 371 -15.10 3.01 9.39
N LYS A 372 -15.22 4.03 10.26
CA LYS A 372 -16.49 4.29 10.99
C LYS A 372 -17.63 4.71 10.06
N PHE A 373 -17.32 5.51 9.03
CA PHE A 373 -18.31 5.90 8.03
C PHE A 373 -18.78 4.66 7.24
N ALA A 374 -17.85 3.88 6.71
CA ALA A 374 -18.14 2.67 5.95
C ALA A 374 -18.91 1.63 6.77
N SER A 375 -18.53 1.40 8.02
CA SER A 375 -19.25 0.46 8.90
C SER A 375 -20.69 0.87 9.17
N ARG A 376 -20.99 2.18 9.31
CA ARG A 376 -22.38 2.67 9.43
C ARG A 376 -23.18 2.41 8.16
N PHE A 377 -22.58 2.66 7.00
CA PHE A 377 -23.21 2.43 5.71
C PHE A 377 -23.54 0.93 5.51
N ILE A 378 -22.61 0.04 5.86
CA ILE A 378 -22.80 -1.43 5.86
C ILE A 378 -23.90 -1.85 6.83
N LEU A 379 -23.97 -1.25 8.00
CA LEU A 379 -24.98 -1.61 9.00
C LEU A 379 -26.39 -1.12 8.62
N GLN A 380 -26.48 0.06 7.99
CA GLN A 380 -27.74 0.66 7.54
C GLN A 380 -28.38 -0.09 6.36
N GLN A 381 -27.58 -0.70 5.48
CA GLN A 381 -28.06 -1.41 4.27
C GLN A 381 -29.07 -0.55 3.48
N PRO A 382 -28.67 0.65 3.00
CA PRO A 382 -29.58 1.54 2.29
C PRO A 382 -30.15 0.87 1.03
N ARG A 383 -31.36 1.29 0.66
CA ARG A 383 -32.00 0.84 -0.58
C ARG A 383 -31.50 1.71 -1.72
N ILE A 384 -30.69 1.11 -2.58
CA ILE A 384 -30.18 1.75 -3.78
C ILE A 384 -30.91 1.10 -4.97
N PRO A 385 -31.55 1.87 -5.85
CA PRO A 385 -32.20 1.34 -7.04
C PRO A 385 -31.25 0.47 -7.88
N GLU A 386 -31.77 -0.58 -8.51
CA GLU A 386 -30.96 -1.45 -9.38
C GLU A 386 -30.62 -0.78 -10.71
N THR A 387 -31.57 -0.02 -11.26
CA THR A 387 -31.38 0.82 -12.44
C THR A 387 -30.90 2.20 -12.04
N LEU A 388 -29.62 2.47 -12.29
CA LEU A 388 -29.01 3.78 -12.12
C LEU A 388 -28.30 4.20 -13.41
N PRO A 389 -28.15 5.51 -13.64
CA PRO A 389 -27.37 6.00 -14.77
C PRO A 389 -25.90 5.62 -14.65
N THR A 390 -25.24 5.61 -15.80
CA THR A 390 -23.82 5.25 -15.97
C THR A 390 -23.03 6.39 -16.62
N ASN A 391 -23.53 7.61 -16.48
CA ASN A 391 -23.00 8.78 -17.13
C ASN A 391 -22.77 9.90 -16.12
N LEU A 392 -21.59 9.90 -15.50
CA LEU A 392 -21.11 11.04 -14.74
C LEU A 392 -20.23 11.90 -15.67
N ARG A 393 -20.80 12.96 -16.22
CA ARG A 393 -20.10 14.00 -17.00
C ARG A 393 -20.20 15.32 -16.26
N GLU A 394 -19.18 16.16 -16.36
CA GLU A 394 -19.18 17.56 -15.89
C GLU A 394 -19.33 17.77 -14.37
N GLU A 395 -19.76 16.76 -13.62
CA GLU A 395 -19.88 16.74 -12.16
C GLU A 395 -18.53 16.61 -11.45
N LYS A 396 -18.45 17.13 -10.22
CA LYS A 396 -17.26 16.97 -9.34
C LYS A 396 -17.15 15.51 -8.87
N ALA A 397 -16.51 14.69 -9.69
CA ALA A 397 -16.18 13.30 -9.38
C ALA A 397 -14.86 13.22 -8.58
N GLY A 398 -14.95 12.71 -7.35
CA GLY A 398 -13.76 12.40 -6.56
C GLY A 398 -12.92 11.28 -7.20
N PRO A 399 -11.59 11.30 -7.03
CA PRO A 399 -10.70 10.30 -7.62
C PRO A 399 -10.94 8.92 -7.03
N ALA A 400 -11.11 7.90 -7.87
CA ALA A 400 -11.14 6.52 -7.41
C ALA A 400 -9.74 5.95 -7.24
N TRP A 401 -9.31 5.92 -5.98
CA TRP A 401 -8.01 5.50 -5.50
C TRP A 401 -7.90 3.98 -5.26
N LEU A 402 -8.99 3.30 -4.88
CA LEU A 402 -8.96 1.89 -4.44
C LEU A 402 -9.48 0.93 -5.52
N PRO A 403 -8.63 0.12 -6.17
CA PRO A 403 -9.05 -1.01 -7.01
C PRO A 403 -9.87 -2.06 -6.28
N LEU A 404 -10.59 -2.90 -7.03
CA LEU A 404 -11.41 -3.98 -6.47
C LEU A 404 -10.65 -4.94 -5.54
N GLY A 405 -9.42 -5.33 -5.91
CA GLY A 405 -8.62 -6.26 -5.10
C GLY A 405 -8.38 -5.74 -3.69
N GLU A 406 -7.92 -4.49 -3.59
CA GLU A 406 -7.70 -3.78 -2.34
C GLU A 406 -9.03 -3.50 -1.61
N ALA A 407 -10.12 -3.23 -2.36
CA ALA A 407 -11.46 -3.09 -1.79
C ALA A 407 -11.97 -4.38 -1.12
N MET A 408 -11.65 -5.55 -1.67
CA MET A 408 -11.98 -6.84 -1.05
C MET A 408 -11.19 -7.09 0.24
N GLU A 409 -9.94 -6.63 0.32
CA GLU A 409 -9.16 -6.67 1.56
C GLU A 409 -9.74 -5.73 2.61
N MET A 410 -10.11 -4.52 2.21
CA MET A 410 -10.81 -3.57 3.07
C MET A 410 -12.16 -4.12 3.57
N ALA A 411 -12.94 -4.76 2.70
CA ALA A 411 -14.21 -5.41 3.08
C ALA A 411 -14.00 -6.42 4.22
N ARG A 412 -12.93 -7.23 4.16
CA ARG A 412 -12.58 -8.18 5.23
C ARG A 412 -12.25 -7.46 6.54
N MET A 413 -11.62 -6.29 6.49
CA MET A 413 -11.35 -5.47 7.68
C MET A 413 -12.61 -4.80 8.22
N LEU A 414 -13.53 -4.37 7.36
CA LEU A 414 -14.81 -3.78 7.74
C LEU A 414 -15.74 -4.77 8.46
N LEU A 415 -15.60 -6.08 8.20
CA LEU A 415 -16.30 -7.12 8.96
C LEU A 415 -15.96 -7.06 10.47
N PHE A 416 -14.69 -6.80 10.81
CA PHE A 416 -14.28 -6.57 12.20
C PHE A 416 -14.77 -5.20 12.71
N SER A 417 -14.85 -4.19 11.84
CA SER A 417 -15.40 -2.89 12.21
C SER A 417 -16.87 -2.98 12.68
N ILE A 418 -17.71 -3.71 11.95
CA ILE A 418 -19.12 -3.91 12.32
C ILE A 418 -19.33 -4.90 13.48
N THR A 419 -18.29 -5.65 13.87
CA THR A 419 -18.37 -6.63 14.96
C THR A 419 -18.49 -5.95 16.34
N PRO A 420 -19.49 -6.33 17.18
CA PRO A 420 -19.65 -5.78 18.51
C PRO A 420 -18.50 -6.15 19.46
N LYS A 421 -17.99 -5.18 20.23
CA LYS A 421 -16.86 -5.39 21.15
C LYS A 421 -17.15 -6.33 22.32
N ARG A 422 -18.43 -6.55 22.67
CA ARG A 422 -18.85 -7.36 23.83
C ARG A 422 -19.45 -8.73 23.48
N SER A 423 -19.79 -8.99 22.22
CA SER A 423 -20.44 -10.26 21.84
C SER A 423 -19.41 -11.34 21.51
N LYS A 424 -19.16 -12.24 22.47
CA LYS A 424 -18.26 -13.39 22.26
C LYS A 424 -18.71 -14.33 21.13
N PRO A 425 -20.01 -14.69 20.99
CA PRO A 425 -20.45 -15.57 19.91
C PRO A 425 -20.20 -14.97 18.52
N ILE A 426 -20.51 -13.68 18.33
CA ILE A 426 -20.29 -12.99 17.05
C ILE A 426 -18.80 -12.87 16.77
N GLN A 427 -17.99 -12.50 17.77
CA GLN A 427 -16.54 -12.43 17.63
C GLN A 427 -15.93 -13.78 17.22
N ALA A 428 -16.38 -14.90 17.80
CA ALA A 428 -15.92 -16.22 17.43
C ALA A 428 -16.32 -16.59 15.99
N ALA A 429 -17.54 -16.23 15.56
CA ALA A 429 -18.00 -16.44 14.20
C ALA A 429 -17.20 -15.62 13.17
N VAL A 430 -16.93 -14.35 13.47
CA VAL A 430 -16.21 -13.42 12.58
C VAL A 430 -14.72 -13.70 12.51
N LYS A 431 -14.10 -14.17 13.60
CA LYS A 431 -12.65 -14.43 13.65
C LYS A 431 -12.15 -15.29 12.48
N GLU A 432 -12.91 -16.33 12.13
CA GLU A 432 -12.59 -17.28 11.06
C GLU A 432 -13.42 -17.04 9.79
N ALA A 433 -14.18 -15.94 9.74
CA ALA A 433 -15.10 -15.70 8.63
C ALA A 433 -14.37 -15.34 7.33
N LYS A 434 -14.91 -15.83 6.21
CA LYS A 434 -14.47 -15.48 4.86
C LYS A 434 -15.59 -14.72 4.15
N ILE A 435 -15.20 -13.68 3.41
CA ILE A 435 -16.09 -12.95 2.52
C ILE A 435 -15.96 -13.55 1.11
N GLN A 436 -17.08 -13.98 0.54
CA GLN A 436 -17.20 -14.36 -0.86
C GLN A 436 -17.89 -13.23 -1.63
N LEU A 437 -17.30 -12.79 -2.72
CA LEU A 437 -17.88 -11.80 -3.63
C LEU A 437 -18.82 -12.51 -4.63
N LYS A 438 -20.04 -12.01 -4.77
CA LYS A 438 -21.02 -12.48 -5.78
C LYS A 438 -21.11 -11.51 -6.94
N HIS A 439 -21.34 -10.24 -6.62
CA HIS A 439 -21.45 -9.15 -7.59
C HIS A 439 -20.65 -7.93 -7.09
N ARG A 440 -20.16 -7.13 -8.03
CA ARG A 440 -19.35 -5.95 -7.75
C ARG A 440 -19.79 -4.79 -8.62
N GLU A 441 -19.83 -3.62 -8.02
CA GLU A 441 -20.20 -2.39 -8.72
C GLU A 441 -19.45 -1.22 -8.11
N LEU A 442 -18.87 -0.39 -8.98
CA LEU A 442 -18.35 0.91 -8.57
C LEU A 442 -19.51 1.90 -8.58
N LEU A 443 -19.76 2.57 -7.46
CA LEU A 443 -20.91 3.42 -7.26
C LEU A 443 -20.45 4.83 -6.88
N TRP A 444 -20.81 5.81 -7.71
CA TRP A 444 -20.63 7.23 -7.42
C TRP A 444 -21.79 7.71 -6.54
N VAL A 445 -21.46 8.07 -5.31
CA VAL A 445 -22.44 8.45 -4.28
C VAL A 445 -22.38 9.96 -4.07
N PRO A 446 -23.52 10.67 -4.08
CA PRO A 446 -23.56 12.13 -3.98
C PRO A 446 -23.44 12.58 -2.54
N PHE A 447 -22.67 13.66 -2.34
CA PHE A 447 -22.49 14.32 -1.06
C PHE A 447 -22.77 15.82 -1.21
N THR A 448 -23.35 16.40 -0.17
CA THR A 448 -23.47 17.85 -0.01
C THR A 448 -22.41 18.36 0.96
N GLU A 449 -21.79 19.49 0.63
CA GLU A 449 -20.89 20.19 1.55
C GLU A 449 -21.70 20.99 2.58
N LYS A 450 -21.52 20.68 3.87
CA LYS A 450 -22.13 21.41 4.98
C LYS A 450 -21.08 21.72 6.05
N GLY A 451 -20.50 22.92 5.97
CA GLY A 451 -19.41 23.33 6.84
C GLY A 451 -18.17 22.46 6.63
N ILE A 452 -17.69 21.79 7.69
CA ILE A 452 -16.53 20.88 7.60
C ILE A 452 -16.90 19.44 7.21
N PHE A 453 -18.18 19.15 6.94
CA PHE A 453 -18.67 17.82 6.66
C PHE A 453 -19.15 17.66 5.21
N LEU A 454 -18.95 16.47 4.68
CA LEU A 454 -19.64 15.95 3.51
C LEU A 454 -20.75 15.04 4.02
N ARG A 455 -22.00 15.35 3.68
CA ARG A 455 -23.18 14.57 4.07
C ARG A 455 -23.72 13.84 2.86
N GLU A 456 -23.80 12.52 2.95
CA GLU A 456 -24.40 11.70 1.91
C GLU A 456 -25.90 12.00 1.82
N VAL A 457 -26.39 12.18 0.61
CA VAL A 457 -27.73 12.72 0.31
C VAL A 457 -28.87 11.87 0.86
N HIS A 458 -28.78 10.55 0.72
CA HIS A 458 -29.92 9.65 0.98
C HIS A 458 -29.97 9.10 2.40
N THR A 459 -28.80 8.93 3.02
CA THR A 459 -28.62 8.29 4.34
C THR A 459 -28.31 9.29 5.43
N ASP A 460 -27.98 10.53 5.07
CA ASP A 460 -27.51 11.59 5.97
C ASP A 460 -26.21 11.24 6.73
N LEU A 461 -25.52 10.18 6.31
CA LEU A 461 -24.23 9.80 6.87
C LEU A 461 -23.19 10.88 6.53
N ALA A 462 -22.54 11.41 7.56
CA ALA A 462 -21.56 12.47 7.42
C ALA A 462 -20.13 11.97 7.64
N ILE A 463 -19.19 12.54 6.89
CA ILE A 463 -17.75 12.42 7.11
C ILE A 463 -17.10 13.80 7.05
N GLN A 464 -16.09 14.06 7.88
CA GLN A 464 -15.38 15.34 7.83
C GLN A 464 -14.55 15.42 6.55
N ARG A 465 -14.56 16.57 5.87
CA ARG A 465 -13.85 16.78 4.60
C ARG A 465 -12.34 16.55 4.73
N ASN A 466 -11.76 16.95 5.87
CA ASN A 466 -10.34 16.74 6.18
C ASN A 466 -9.92 15.27 6.37
N CYS A 467 -10.88 14.34 6.45
CA CYS A 467 -10.59 12.90 6.49
C CYS A 467 -10.29 12.34 5.10
N LEU A 468 -10.62 13.11 4.05
CA LEU A 468 -10.46 12.76 2.66
C LEU A 468 -9.38 13.63 2.03
N GLU A 469 -8.78 13.15 0.95
CA GLU A 469 -8.02 14.00 0.02
C GLU A 469 -8.91 14.24 -1.19
N ILE A 470 -9.60 15.37 -1.17
CA ILE A 470 -10.38 15.89 -2.31
C ILE A 470 -9.56 17.06 -2.85
N GLU A 471 -9.24 16.99 -4.14
CA GLU A 471 -8.48 18.01 -4.89
C GLU A 471 -9.35 19.23 -5.19
#